data_AF-A0AAD6LUL7-F1
#
_entry.id   AF-A0AAD6LUL7-F1
#
_cell.length_a   1.000
_cell.length_b   1.000
_cell.length_c   1.000
_cell.angle_alpha   90.00
_cell.angle_beta   90.00
_cell.angle_gamma   90.00
#
_symmetry.space_group_name_H-M   'P 1'
#
loop_
_entity.id
_entity.type
_entity.pdbx_description
1 polymer ?
#
loop_
_entity_poly.entity_id
_entity_poly.type
_entity_poly.pdbx_seq_one_letter_code
_entity_poly.pdbx_strand_id
1 'polypeptide(L)'
;MSGNTNPNVSGWRGVGRFEFSKAPSSRSSRLIQKVNTKPHLTIATTMDEENIEKPSKRKRNAAIAKPKEQRQHSSKKQVVDDIEDLFSDKETQKIRASLLDWYDHNQRVLPWRRITQTKETPFKEEEEEEERRAYGVWVSEVMLQQTRVQTVIDYYNRWMLKWPTLHHLAQASLEEVNEMWAGLGYYRRARFLLEGAKMIVAGGDGFPKIVSFLRKVPGIGDYTAGAIASIAFKEVVPVVDGNVIRVLARLKAISANPKDKVTVKKFWKLAAQLVDPHRPGDFNQSLMELGATLCTPVNPSCSSCPVSGQCRALTNSKLDKLVLITDYPAKSIKLKQRHEFSAVCAVEISGRQDLIEGDQSNSVFLLVKRPDEGLLAGLWEFPSVMLGKEADLTRRRKEMNRFLKKSFRLDPQKTCSVLLREDIGEFIHIFTHIRLKVYVELLIVHLKGLRTLLLPFPLFLCKCCLHYNYYFIKSSNFNIFLVSLLDNEWLRLMMESIYYNQMVILDT
;
A
#
# COMPACT_ATOMS: atom_id res chain seq x y z
N MET A 1 16.63 39.30 -46.97
CA MET A 1 17.85 38.49 -47.19
C MET A 1 18.00 37.58 -45.97
N SER A 2 17.44 36.38 -45.87
CA SER A 2 17.49 35.14 -46.69
C SER A 2 18.48 34.09 -46.13
N GLY A 3 17.93 32.91 -45.79
CA GLY A 3 18.60 31.62 -45.51
C GLY A 3 18.84 31.36 -44.02
N ASN A 4 18.15 30.48 -43.28
CA ASN A 4 17.56 29.15 -43.49
C ASN A 4 18.56 28.08 -43.95
N THR A 5 18.95 27.18 -43.04
CA THR A 5 18.98 25.71 -43.24
C THR A 5 19.15 24.97 -41.90
N ASN A 6 18.25 24.02 -41.72
CA ASN A 6 18.18 22.93 -40.76
C ASN A 6 19.35 21.93 -40.91
N PRO A 7 19.66 21.09 -39.90
CA PRO A 7 19.86 19.69 -40.21
C PRO A 7 19.12 18.70 -39.27
N ASN A 8 18.52 17.71 -39.94
CA ASN A 8 17.95 16.43 -39.49
C ASN A 8 18.73 15.74 -38.35
N VAL A 9 18.07 15.16 -37.34
CA VAL A 9 17.36 13.86 -37.33
C VAL A 9 18.22 12.69 -37.85
N SER A 10 18.84 11.94 -36.94
CA SER A 10 18.86 10.46 -36.95
C SER A 10 19.65 9.85 -35.78
N GLY A 11 19.08 8.83 -35.15
CA GLY A 11 19.85 7.63 -34.79
C GLY A 11 20.14 7.34 -33.31
N TRP A 12 19.13 6.89 -32.56
CA TRP A 12 19.33 5.78 -31.62
C TRP A 12 18.17 4.78 -31.75
N ARG A 13 18.39 3.79 -32.61
CA ARG A 13 17.62 2.55 -32.69
C ARG A 13 18.05 1.68 -31.51
N GLY A 14 17.10 1.26 -30.70
CA GLY A 14 17.29 0.31 -29.61
C GLY A 14 15.97 -0.35 -29.25
N VAL A 15 15.26 -0.84 -30.26
CA VAL A 15 13.98 -1.55 -30.10
C VAL A 15 14.28 -2.94 -29.53
N GLY A 16 14.08 -3.10 -28.22
CA GLY A 16 13.89 -4.40 -27.59
C GLY A 16 12.55 -4.98 -28.05
N ARG A 17 12.59 -5.73 -29.14
CA ARG A 17 11.47 -6.50 -29.68
C ARG A 17 11.21 -7.66 -28.70
N PHE A 18 10.18 -7.57 -27.85
CA PHE A 18 9.74 -8.71 -27.05
C PHE A 18 8.84 -9.63 -27.89
N GLU A 19 9.22 -10.90 -27.96
CA GLU A 19 8.56 -11.93 -28.77
C GLU A 19 7.19 -12.32 -28.19
N PHE A 20 6.19 -12.35 -29.08
CA PHE A 20 4.90 -12.98 -28.82
C PHE A 20 5.06 -14.49 -28.81
N SER A 21 4.80 -15.15 -27.67
CA SER A 21 4.74 -16.61 -27.62
C SER A 21 3.46 -17.11 -28.30
N LYS A 22 3.57 -17.54 -29.57
CA LYS A 22 2.55 -18.36 -30.24
C LYS A 22 2.64 -19.80 -29.74
N ALA A 23 1.50 -20.37 -29.33
CA ALA A 23 1.38 -21.78 -28.97
C ALA A 23 1.63 -22.71 -30.18
N PRO A 24 2.38 -23.82 -30.05
CA PRO A 24 2.46 -24.83 -31.11
C PRO A 24 1.32 -25.86 -30.98
N SER A 25 0.67 -26.10 -32.11
CA SER A 25 -0.32 -27.16 -32.35
C SER A 25 0.31 -28.54 -32.54
N SER A 26 -0.42 -29.56 -32.11
CA SER A 26 -0.15 -31.01 -32.17
C SER A 26 0.09 -31.62 -33.56
N ARG A 27 1.00 -32.61 -33.67
CA ARG A 27 0.80 -33.89 -34.39
C ARG A 27 1.95 -34.92 -34.22
N SER A 28 1.61 -36.06 -33.60
CA SER A 28 1.80 -37.45 -34.05
C SER A 28 3.15 -37.98 -34.60
N SER A 29 3.77 -38.87 -33.79
CA SER A 29 4.05 -40.30 -34.05
C SER A 29 5.41 -40.84 -34.57
N ARG A 30 5.82 -41.95 -33.91
CA ARG A 30 6.72 -43.10 -34.30
C ARG A 30 8.23 -42.84 -34.24
N LEU A 31 9.13 -43.76 -33.85
CA LEU A 31 9.14 -45.11 -33.26
C LEU A 31 10.62 -45.42 -32.87
N ILE A 32 10.88 -46.35 -31.91
CA ILE A 32 12.04 -47.28 -31.81
C ILE A 32 13.42 -46.67 -31.39
N GLN A 33 14.29 -47.20 -30.50
CA GLN A 33 14.52 -48.53 -29.88
C GLN A 33 15.34 -48.42 -28.55
N LYS A 34 15.02 -49.31 -27.59
CA LYS A 34 15.81 -50.12 -26.60
C LYS A 34 17.24 -49.66 -26.18
N VAL A 35 17.69 -49.81 -24.93
CA VAL A 35 17.98 -51.05 -24.16
C VAL A 35 18.09 -50.67 -22.65
N ASN A 36 17.27 -51.23 -21.76
CA ASN A 36 17.57 -52.27 -20.72
C ASN A 36 18.76 -51.93 -19.79
N THR A 37 18.62 -51.87 -18.46
CA THR A 37 18.32 -53.03 -17.58
C THR A 37 17.68 -52.61 -16.24
N LYS A 38 16.65 -53.38 -15.81
CA LYS A 38 16.33 -53.66 -14.39
C LYS A 38 16.60 -55.14 -14.17
N PRO A 39 16.86 -55.57 -12.93
CA PRO A 39 15.88 -56.42 -12.24
C PRO A 39 15.85 -56.14 -10.72
N HIS A 40 14.92 -56.60 -9.88
CA HIS A 40 13.72 -57.44 -9.96
C HIS A 40 12.96 -57.18 -8.63
N LEU A 41 11.63 -56.95 -8.66
CA LEU A 41 10.53 -57.91 -8.40
C LEU A 41 10.18 -57.99 -6.88
N THR A 42 8.94 -58.11 -6.40
CA THR A 42 7.64 -58.60 -6.94
C THR A 42 6.56 -58.13 -5.91
N ILE A 43 5.51 -57.38 -6.27
CA ILE A 43 4.13 -57.81 -6.69
C ILE A 43 3.35 -58.45 -5.52
N ALA A 44 2.36 -57.76 -4.95
CA ALA A 44 0.91 -57.68 -5.29
C ALA A 44 0.10 -58.68 -4.43
N THR A 45 -1.15 -58.42 -4.02
CA THR A 45 -2.41 -58.33 -4.80
C THR A 45 -3.52 -57.87 -3.81
N THR A 46 -4.28 -56.79 -4.05
CA THR A 46 -5.59 -56.62 -4.74
C THR A 46 -6.86 -56.97 -3.93
N MET A 47 -7.92 -56.18 -4.23
CA MET A 47 -9.38 -56.39 -4.05
C MET A 47 -9.95 -56.02 -2.66
N ASP A 48 -11.15 -55.46 -2.47
CA ASP A 48 -12.17 -54.74 -3.27
C ASP A 48 -13.30 -54.35 -2.26
N GLU A 49 -14.14 -53.37 -2.61
CA GLU A 49 -15.53 -53.18 -2.13
C GLU A 49 -15.75 -52.81 -0.61
N GLU A 50 -16.75 -52.07 -0.15
CA GLU A 50 -17.97 -51.46 -0.68
C GLU A 50 -18.47 -50.38 0.33
N ASN A 51 -19.49 -49.63 -0.10
CA ASN A 51 -20.26 -48.61 0.63
C ASN A 51 -20.81 -49.05 2.02
N ILE A 52 -21.16 -48.08 2.88
CA ILE A 52 -22.54 -47.84 3.39
C ILE A 52 -22.60 -46.71 4.46
N GLU A 53 -23.60 -45.86 4.22
CA GLU A 53 -24.39 -44.88 4.98
C GLU A 53 -24.16 -44.50 6.48
N LYS A 54 -24.54 -43.23 6.74
CA LYS A 54 -24.86 -42.56 8.04
C LYS A 54 -26.16 -43.19 8.66
N PRO A 55 -26.85 -42.68 9.72
CA PRO A 55 -26.62 -41.58 10.70
C PRO A 55 -27.06 -41.88 12.18
N SER A 56 -26.97 -40.86 13.04
CA SER A 56 -28.03 -40.44 14.00
C SER A 56 -27.80 -40.52 15.53
N LYS A 57 -28.55 -39.64 16.20
CA LYS A 57 -28.47 -39.08 17.56
C LYS A 57 -29.10 -39.98 18.63
N ARG A 58 -28.63 -39.89 19.90
CA ARG A 58 -29.42 -39.71 21.17
C ARG A 58 -28.49 -39.87 22.40
N LYS A 59 -28.35 -38.85 23.26
CA LYS A 59 -29.10 -38.49 24.49
C LYS A 59 -28.39 -38.92 25.79
N ARG A 60 -28.00 -37.88 26.55
CA ARG A 60 -27.97 -37.66 28.01
C ARG A 60 -27.95 -38.88 28.95
N ASN A 61 -26.99 -38.87 29.88
CA ASN A 61 -27.20 -39.23 31.27
C ASN A 61 -26.55 -38.17 32.19
N ALA A 62 -27.25 -37.87 33.28
CA ALA A 62 -26.88 -36.90 34.30
C ALA A 62 -26.15 -37.59 35.47
N ALA A 63 -25.18 -36.90 36.08
CA ALA A 63 -24.76 -37.19 37.46
C ALA A 63 -24.03 -35.99 38.10
N ILE A 64 -24.71 -35.37 39.07
CA ILE A 64 -24.25 -35.03 40.43
C ILE A 64 -23.03 -34.10 40.58
N ALA A 65 -23.32 -32.91 41.11
CA ALA A 65 -22.37 -31.93 41.63
C ALA A 65 -21.89 -32.28 43.06
N LYS A 66 -20.61 -32.03 43.34
CA LYS A 66 -20.04 -31.72 44.67
C LYS A 66 -18.89 -30.71 44.51
N PRO A 67 -18.64 -29.83 45.51
CA PRO A 67 -18.02 -28.52 45.32
C PRO A 67 -16.48 -28.58 45.28
N LYS A 68 -15.86 -27.77 44.42
CA LYS A 68 -14.42 -27.50 44.46
C LYS A 68 -14.15 -26.25 45.28
N GLU A 69 -13.47 -26.45 46.41
CA GLU A 69 -12.84 -25.41 47.20
C GLU A 69 -11.91 -24.54 46.35
N GLN A 70 -11.98 -23.25 46.60
CA GLN A 70 -11.10 -22.22 46.07
C GLN A 70 -9.67 -22.44 46.61
N ARG A 71 -8.73 -22.70 45.70
CA ARG A 71 -7.34 -22.28 45.91
C ARG A 71 -7.01 -21.20 44.90
N GLN A 72 -7.04 -19.96 45.37
CA GLN A 72 -6.44 -18.83 44.68
C GLN A 72 -4.94 -19.10 44.53
N HIS A 73 -4.50 -19.23 43.29
CA HIS A 73 -3.08 -19.05 42.94
C HIS A 73 -3.01 -17.93 41.92
N SER A 74 -2.92 -16.70 42.44
CA SER A 74 -2.52 -15.55 41.66
C SER A 74 -1.01 -15.59 41.45
N SER A 75 -0.55 -16.35 40.46
CA SER A 75 0.83 -16.21 39.98
C SER A 75 0.92 -15.04 39.01
N LYS A 76 1.04 -13.82 39.58
CA LYS A 76 1.65 -12.71 38.83
C LYS A 76 3.08 -13.15 38.49
N LYS A 77 3.31 -13.62 37.27
CA LYS A 77 4.66 -13.69 36.69
C LYS A 77 5.17 -12.25 36.58
N GLN A 78 5.91 -11.79 37.59
CA GLN A 78 6.82 -10.68 37.44
C GLN A 78 7.90 -11.13 36.43
N VAL A 79 7.92 -10.48 35.27
CA VAL A 79 9.09 -10.50 34.40
C VAL A 79 10.14 -9.70 35.15
N VAL A 80 11.10 -10.39 35.75
CA VAL A 80 12.32 -9.75 36.27
C VAL A 80 13.09 -9.31 35.03
N ASP A 81 13.06 -8.01 34.73
CA ASP A 81 13.88 -7.44 33.67
C ASP A 81 15.34 -7.46 34.17
N ASP A 82 16.22 -8.25 33.54
CA ASP A 82 17.64 -8.25 33.87
C ASP A 82 18.23 -6.85 33.63
N ILE A 83 18.97 -6.32 34.61
CA ILE A 83 19.59 -4.98 34.57
C ILE A 83 20.46 -4.78 33.31
N GLU A 84 21.00 -5.87 32.76
CA GLU A 84 21.83 -5.87 31.55
C GLU A 84 21.10 -5.48 30.27
N ASP A 85 19.76 -5.50 30.26
CA ASP A 85 18.94 -5.19 29.10
C ASP A 85 18.69 -3.68 28.91
N LEU A 86 18.96 -2.85 29.91
CA LEU A 86 18.69 -1.40 29.90
C LEU A 86 19.93 -0.58 29.52
N PHE A 87 19.74 0.68 29.14
CA PHE A 87 20.85 1.62 28.95
C PHE A 87 21.22 2.23 30.30
N SER A 88 22.51 2.21 30.65
CA SER A 88 22.99 2.96 31.81
C SER A 88 22.93 4.46 31.53
N ASP A 89 22.84 5.30 32.58
CA ASP A 89 22.77 6.76 32.41
C ASP A 89 23.95 7.31 31.59
N LYS A 90 25.16 6.81 31.84
CA LYS A 90 26.37 7.19 31.10
C LYS A 90 26.31 6.78 29.63
N GLU A 91 25.78 5.59 29.34
CA GLU A 91 25.59 5.10 27.98
C GLU A 91 24.53 5.94 27.25
N THR A 92 23.41 6.23 27.91
CA THR A 92 22.32 7.07 27.41
C THR A 92 22.81 8.48 27.05
N GLN A 93 23.52 9.15 27.96
CA GLN A 93 24.06 10.49 27.72
C GLN A 93 25.04 10.50 26.54
N LYS A 94 25.92 9.49 26.45
CA LYS A 94 26.88 9.39 25.35
C LYS A 94 26.19 9.16 24.01
N ILE A 95 25.19 8.27 23.96
CA ILE A 95 24.40 8.01 22.75
C ILE A 95 23.68 9.29 22.31
N ARG A 96 23.01 10.00 23.23
CA ARG A 96 22.33 11.27 22.94
C ARG A 96 23.28 12.30 22.33
N ALA A 97 24.39 12.57 23.01
CA ALA A 97 25.37 13.56 22.57
C ALA A 97 25.94 13.23 21.19
N SER A 98 26.47 12.01 21.00
CA SER A 98 27.08 11.61 19.73
C SER A 98 26.09 11.55 18.57
N LEU A 99 24.84 11.13 18.83
CA LEU A 99 23.83 11.00 17.79
C LEU A 99 23.26 12.36 17.36
N LEU A 100 23.00 13.26 18.31
CA LEU A 100 22.55 14.62 18.01
C LEU A 100 23.62 15.43 17.29
N ASP A 101 24.87 15.38 17.74
CA ASP A 101 26.00 16.05 17.07
C ASP A 101 26.16 15.55 15.63
N TRP A 102 26.12 14.23 15.41
CA TRP A 102 26.13 13.68 14.07
C TRP A 102 24.94 14.15 13.23
N TYR A 103 23.73 14.16 13.80
CA TYR A 103 22.51 14.56 13.08
C TYR A 103 22.55 16.01 12.63
N ASP A 104 23.05 16.92 13.48
CA ASP A 104 23.18 18.34 13.16
C ASP A 104 24.02 18.58 11.91
N HIS A 105 25.05 17.76 11.69
CA HIS A 105 25.96 17.85 10.54
C HIS A 105 25.55 17.00 9.33
N ASN A 106 24.76 15.93 9.51
CA ASN A 106 24.55 14.90 8.49
C ASN A 106 23.08 14.69 8.08
N GLN A 107 22.12 15.37 8.73
CA GLN A 107 20.71 15.24 8.36
C GLN A 107 20.47 15.59 6.89
N ARG A 108 19.69 14.76 6.19
CA ARG A 108 19.26 15.09 4.83
C ARG A 108 18.29 16.27 4.86
N VAL A 109 18.46 17.17 3.89
CA VAL A 109 17.53 18.26 3.62
C VAL A 109 16.26 17.68 2.99
N LEU A 110 15.17 17.65 3.75
CA LEU A 110 13.88 17.13 3.30
C LEU A 110 12.81 18.22 3.44
N PRO A 111 11.83 18.31 2.52
CA PRO A 111 10.82 19.38 2.54
C PRO A 111 10.09 19.51 3.88
N TRP A 112 9.70 18.39 4.48
CA TRP A 112 8.99 18.31 5.76
C TRP A 112 9.88 18.51 7.00
N ARG A 113 11.20 18.61 6.83
CA ARG A 113 12.14 18.96 7.91
C ARG A 113 12.47 20.45 7.94
N ARG A 114 12.07 21.21 6.92
CA ARG A 114 12.36 22.64 6.87
C ARG A 114 11.59 23.35 7.98
N ILE A 115 12.34 24.00 8.85
CA ILE A 115 11.80 24.91 9.85
C ILE A 115 11.59 26.23 9.12
N THR A 116 10.34 26.60 8.85
CA THR A 116 10.02 28.03 8.71
C THR A 116 10.07 28.57 10.13
N GLN A 117 11.05 29.42 10.40
CA GLN A 117 11.13 30.22 11.60
C GLN A 117 11.65 31.57 11.11
N THR A 118 10.74 32.47 10.78
CA THR A 118 11.08 33.89 10.72
C THR A 118 11.13 34.37 12.16
N LYS A 119 12.33 34.69 12.66
CA LYS A 119 12.61 35.07 14.07
C LYS A 119 11.91 36.35 14.56
N GLU A 120 10.95 36.87 13.80
CA GLU A 120 10.25 38.14 14.06
C GLU A 120 8.73 37.99 13.83
N THR A 121 8.17 36.79 14.04
CA THR A 121 6.73 36.56 13.91
C THR A 121 5.99 36.92 15.22
N PRO A 122 4.91 37.72 15.17
CA PRO A 122 4.01 37.94 16.29
C PRO A 122 3.47 36.62 16.89
N PHE A 123 3.17 36.57 18.19
CA PHE A 123 2.67 35.38 18.91
C PHE A 123 1.53 34.60 18.21
N LYS A 124 0.61 35.28 17.50
CA LYS A 124 -0.46 34.59 16.75
C LYS A 124 0.06 33.84 15.53
N GLU A 125 1.10 34.36 14.89
CA GLU A 125 1.73 33.72 13.74
C GLU A 125 2.58 32.51 14.16
N GLU A 126 3.10 32.51 15.40
CA GLU A 126 3.83 31.37 15.97
C GLU A 126 2.94 30.13 16.18
N GLU A 127 1.72 30.31 16.73
CA GLU A 127 0.81 29.19 16.94
C GLU A 127 0.32 28.58 15.62
N GLU A 128 -0.03 29.43 14.64
CA GLU A 128 -0.38 28.95 13.31
C GLU A 128 0.79 28.26 12.60
N GLU A 129 2.02 28.73 12.80
CA GLU A 129 3.23 28.11 12.25
C GLU A 129 3.52 26.75 12.90
N GLU A 130 3.33 26.64 14.22
CA GLU A 130 3.43 25.37 14.94
C GLU A 130 2.39 24.36 14.44
N GLU A 131 1.14 24.78 14.23
CA GLU A 131 0.10 23.93 13.64
C GLU A 131 0.43 23.52 12.19
N ARG A 132 0.90 24.45 11.37
CA ARG A 132 1.35 24.17 9.99
C ARG A 132 2.49 23.15 9.99
N ARG A 133 3.44 23.29 10.91
CA ARG A 133 4.53 22.33 11.11
C ARG A 133 4.00 20.97 11.54
N ALA A 134 3.09 20.91 12.52
CA ALA A 134 2.50 19.65 12.98
C ALA A 134 1.72 18.93 11.87
N TYR A 135 0.94 19.68 11.09
CA TYR A 135 0.24 19.19 9.91
C TYR A 135 1.23 18.68 8.85
N GLY A 136 2.29 19.44 8.55
CA GLY A 136 3.34 19.03 7.60
C GLY A 136 4.06 17.75 8.04
N VAL A 137 4.40 17.63 9.34
CA VAL A 137 4.96 16.40 9.91
C VAL A 137 3.96 15.25 9.75
N TRP A 138 2.71 15.44 10.14
CA TRP A 138 1.69 14.38 10.04
C TRP A 138 1.51 13.86 8.61
N VAL A 139 1.39 14.76 7.61
CA VAL A 139 1.29 14.39 6.19
C VAL A 139 2.52 13.57 5.76
N SER A 140 3.72 14.06 6.07
CA SER A 140 4.97 13.37 5.69
C SER A 140 5.09 11.98 6.32
N GLU A 141 4.77 11.85 7.60
CA GLU A 141 4.83 10.59 8.33
C GLU A 141 3.84 9.57 7.78
N VAL A 142 2.64 10.00 7.40
CA VAL A 142 1.67 9.12 6.74
C VAL A 142 2.13 8.71 5.35
N MET A 143 2.69 9.62 4.55
CA MET A 143 3.23 9.30 3.22
C MET A 143 4.40 8.32 3.29
N LEU A 144 5.31 8.47 4.27
CA LEU A 144 6.50 7.64 4.45
C LEU A 144 6.21 6.21 4.93
N GLN A 145 4.97 5.91 5.35
CA GLN A 145 4.59 4.54 5.73
C GLN A 145 4.69 3.59 4.54
N GLN A 146 5.72 2.74 4.52
CA GLN A 146 5.98 1.77 3.45
C GLN A 146 6.24 2.40 2.07
N THR A 147 6.60 3.69 2.01
CA THR A 147 6.99 4.39 0.78
C THR A 147 8.37 5.02 0.96
N ARG A 148 9.19 5.01 -0.10
CA ARG A 148 10.56 5.55 -0.02
C ARG A 148 10.56 7.07 -0.01
N VAL A 149 11.55 7.64 0.69
CA VAL A 149 11.74 9.10 0.82
C VAL A 149 11.74 9.80 -0.53
N GLN A 150 12.50 9.30 -1.51
CA GLN A 150 12.63 9.95 -2.83
C GLN A 150 11.29 10.09 -3.55
N THR A 151 10.45 9.06 -3.48
CA THR A 151 9.09 9.10 -4.04
C THR A 151 8.21 10.11 -3.31
N VAL A 152 8.31 10.17 -1.97
CA VAL A 152 7.45 11.04 -1.16
C VAL A 152 7.71 12.54 -1.40
N ILE A 153 8.94 12.94 -1.77
CA ILE A 153 9.29 14.36 -1.96
C ILE A 153 8.31 15.09 -2.89
N ASP A 154 8.07 14.55 -4.09
CA ASP A 154 7.22 15.21 -5.08
C ASP A 154 5.75 15.21 -4.68
N TYR A 155 5.28 14.14 -4.04
CA TYR A 155 3.91 14.05 -3.53
C TYR A 155 3.67 15.03 -2.39
N TYR A 156 4.62 15.10 -1.46
CA TYR A 156 4.55 16.03 -0.34
C TYR A 156 4.50 17.48 -0.83
N ASN A 157 5.39 17.86 -1.75
CA ASN A 157 5.43 19.22 -2.28
C ASN A 157 4.10 19.61 -2.97
N ARG A 158 3.55 18.73 -3.83
CA ARG A 158 2.26 18.96 -4.49
C ARG A 158 1.10 19.00 -3.49
N TRP A 159 1.12 18.12 -2.49
CA TRP A 159 0.11 18.07 -1.44
C TRP A 159 0.09 19.35 -0.61
N MET A 160 1.25 19.78 -0.12
CA MET A 160 1.39 20.99 0.69
C MET A 160 1.12 22.27 -0.11
N LEU A 161 1.35 22.25 -1.43
CA LEU A 161 0.95 23.36 -2.31
C LEU A 161 -0.59 23.46 -2.43
N LYS A 162 -1.30 22.33 -2.59
CA LYS A 162 -2.76 22.32 -2.74
C LYS A 162 -3.48 22.54 -1.41
N TRP A 163 -3.02 21.90 -0.35
CA TRP A 163 -3.59 21.97 0.99
C TRP A 163 -2.51 22.34 2.01
N PRO A 164 -2.16 23.64 2.11
CA PRO A 164 -1.06 24.11 2.97
C PRO A 164 -1.39 24.05 4.47
N THR A 165 -2.67 23.99 4.83
CA THR A 165 -3.10 23.88 6.24
C THR A 165 -4.10 22.75 6.43
N LEU A 166 -4.26 22.33 7.68
CA LEU A 166 -5.25 21.34 8.09
C LEU A 166 -6.68 21.70 7.61
N HIS A 167 -7.06 22.98 7.70
CA HIS A 167 -8.35 23.48 7.28
C HIS A 167 -8.62 23.27 5.79
N HIS A 168 -7.59 23.49 4.94
CA HIS A 168 -7.70 23.25 3.51
C HIS A 168 -7.96 21.77 3.21
N LEU A 169 -7.24 20.87 3.89
CA LEU A 169 -7.46 19.43 3.73
C LEU A 169 -8.86 19.02 4.22
N ALA A 170 -9.32 19.54 5.35
CA ALA A 170 -10.63 19.21 5.91
C ALA A 170 -11.79 19.59 4.98
N GLN A 171 -11.63 20.61 4.13
CA GLN A 171 -12.63 21.02 3.14
C GLN A 171 -12.58 20.18 1.85
N ALA A 172 -11.53 19.38 1.64
CA ALA A 172 -11.38 18.59 0.43
C ALA A 172 -12.41 17.45 0.32
N SER A 173 -12.72 17.11 -0.94
CA SER A 173 -13.44 15.87 -1.25
C SER A 173 -12.51 14.65 -1.19
N LEU A 174 -13.10 13.46 -0.99
CA LEU A 174 -12.33 12.21 -1.00
C LEU A 174 -11.74 11.94 -2.39
N GLU A 175 -12.46 12.32 -3.44
CA GLU A 175 -12.06 12.20 -4.83
C GLU A 175 -10.77 13.00 -5.11
N GLU A 176 -10.71 14.27 -4.71
CA GLU A 176 -9.49 15.08 -4.86
C GLU A 176 -8.31 14.52 -4.06
N VAL A 177 -8.57 14.03 -2.85
CA VAL A 177 -7.54 13.40 -2.01
C VAL A 177 -6.99 12.14 -2.67
N ASN A 178 -7.86 11.29 -3.22
CA ASN A 178 -7.46 10.10 -3.95
C ASN A 178 -6.65 10.42 -5.22
N GLU A 179 -7.03 11.48 -5.93
CA GLU A 179 -6.28 11.96 -7.11
C GLU A 179 -4.87 12.42 -6.73
N MET A 180 -4.74 13.22 -5.67
CA MET A 180 -3.43 13.68 -5.20
C MET A 180 -2.56 12.55 -4.64
N TRP A 181 -3.18 11.49 -4.13
CA TRP A 181 -2.52 10.30 -3.60
C TRP A 181 -2.23 9.22 -4.64
N ALA A 182 -2.75 9.37 -5.87
CA ALA A 182 -2.63 8.38 -6.92
C ALA A 182 -1.16 8.06 -7.21
N GLY A 183 -0.76 6.79 -7.07
CA GLY A 183 0.64 6.36 -7.20
C GLY A 183 1.33 5.97 -5.89
N LEU A 184 0.92 6.50 -4.74
CA LEU A 184 1.58 6.20 -3.45
C LEU A 184 1.19 4.85 -2.83
N GLY A 185 0.08 4.26 -3.31
CA GLY A 185 -0.49 3.04 -2.73
C GLY A 185 -1.07 3.23 -1.33
N TYR A 186 -1.72 2.18 -0.81
CA TYR A 186 -2.36 2.17 0.51
C TYR A 186 -3.31 3.36 0.75
N TYR A 187 -4.25 3.60 -0.17
CA TYR A 187 -5.18 4.75 -0.19
C TYR A 187 -5.99 4.96 1.10
N ARG A 188 -6.17 3.92 1.92
CA ARG A 188 -6.75 4.07 3.26
C ARG A 188 -5.99 5.10 4.12
N ARG A 189 -4.68 5.27 3.92
CA ARG A 189 -3.88 6.31 4.58
C ARG A 189 -4.37 7.72 4.26
N ALA A 190 -4.58 8.02 2.97
CA ALA A 190 -5.09 9.31 2.50
C ALA A 190 -6.50 9.58 3.04
N ARG A 191 -7.35 8.54 3.03
CA ARG A 191 -8.70 8.62 3.58
C ARG A 191 -8.67 8.95 5.09
N PHE A 192 -7.83 8.27 5.87
CA PHE A 192 -7.71 8.59 7.30
C PHE A 192 -7.09 9.96 7.58
N LEU A 193 -6.18 10.45 6.74
CA LEU A 193 -5.71 11.84 6.81
C LEU A 193 -6.89 12.81 6.66
N LEU A 194 -7.74 12.63 5.65
CA LEU A 194 -8.92 13.47 5.43
C LEU A 194 -9.93 13.37 6.58
N GLU A 195 -10.26 12.16 7.03
CA GLU A 195 -11.18 11.93 8.15
C GLU A 195 -10.65 12.54 9.45
N GLY A 196 -9.36 12.37 9.74
CA GLY A 196 -8.71 12.97 10.90
C GLY A 196 -8.66 14.50 10.82
N ALA A 197 -8.39 15.08 9.64
CA ALA A 197 -8.41 16.53 9.46
C ALA A 197 -9.81 17.12 9.70
N LYS A 198 -10.84 16.47 9.17
CA LYS A 198 -12.25 16.83 9.42
C LYS A 198 -12.60 16.73 10.90
N MET A 199 -12.16 15.67 11.58
CA MET A 199 -12.39 15.49 13.02
C MET A 199 -11.75 16.60 13.85
N ILE A 200 -10.48 16.93 13.59
CA ILE A 200 -9.76 17.96 14.34
C ILE A 200 -10.41 19.33 14.12
N VAL A 201 -10.68 19.71 12.86
CA VAL A 201 -11.31 21.01 12.54
C VAL A 201 -12.71 21.12 13.12
N ALA A 202 -13.50 20.04 13.13
CA ALA A 202 -14.82 20.03 13.74
C ALA A 202 -14.79 20.15 15.27
N GLY A 203 -13.69 19.74 15.92
CA GLY A 203 -13.50 19.87 17.36
C GLY A 203 -13.29 21.30 17.83
N GLY A 204 -12.69 22.17 17.00
CA GLY A 204 -12.48 23.59 17.31
C GLY A 204 -11.34 23.91 18.28
N ASP A 205 -10.74 22.90 18.93
CA ASP A 205 -9.66 23.05 19.93
C ASP A 205 -8.25 23.20 19.32
N GLY A 206 -8.13 23.34 18.00
CA GLY A 206 -6.86 23.37 17.27
C GLY A 206 -6.20 21.99 17.12
N PHE A 207 -4.97 21.96 16.62
CA PHE A 207 -4.24 20.73 16.36
C PHE A 207 -3.82 20.03 17.69
N PRO A 208 -4.13 18.72 17.89
CA PRO A 208 -3.78 18.04 19.14
C PRO A 208 -2.27 18.00 19.40
N LYS A 209 -1.84 18.58 20.52
CA LYS A 209 -0.41 18.71 20.86
C LYS A 209 0.16 17.52 21.64
N ILE A 210 -0.70 16.73 22.29
CA ILE A 210 -0.32 15.65 23.21
C ILE A 210 -0.53 14.28 22.56
N VAL A 211 0.43 13.37 22.72
CA VAL A 211 0.44 12.00 22.17
C VAL A 211 -0.85 11.23 22.46
N SER A 212 -1.44 11.42 23.65
CA SER A 212 -2.67 10.72 24.08
C SER A 212 -3.91 11.19 23.32
N PHE A 213 -3.95 12.46 22.88
CA PHE A 213 -5.02 13.00 22.05
C PHE A 213 -4.78 12.69 20.57
N LEU A 214 -3.54 12.77 20.10
CA LEU A 214 -3.16 12.39 18.75
C LEU A 214 -3.58 10.94 18.42
N ARG A 215 -3.40 10.00 19.34
CA ARG A 215 -3.85 8.60 19.21
C ARG A 215 -5.36 8.41 19.00
N LYS A 216 -6.18 9.40 19.34
CA LYS A 216 -7.64 9.33 19.15
C LYS A 216 -8.05 9.68 17.72
N VAL A 217 -7.16 10.31 16.95
CA VAL A 217 -7.41 10.71 15.56
C VAL A 217 -7.33 9.47 14.65
N PRO A 218 -8.30 9.25 13.74
CA PRO A 218 -8.27 8.14 12.79
C PRO A 218 -6.95 8.04 12.03
N GLY A 219 -6.39 6.83 11.97
CA GLY A 219 -5.13 6.55 11.27
C GLY A 219 -3.86 6.99 11.99
N ILE A 220 -3.93 7.67 13.14
CA ILE A 220 -2.75 8.00 13.96
C ILE A 220 -2.50 6.89 14.98
N GLY A 221 -1.51 6.05 14.71
CA GLY A 221 -1.01 5.03 15.65
C GLY A 221 0.10 5.56 16.57
N ASP A 222 0.64 4.68 17.43
CA ASP A 222 1.71 5.02 18.39
C ASP A 222 2.92 5.72 17.74
N TYR A 223 3.38 5.19 16.60
CA TYR A 223 4.49 5.77 15.85
C TYR A 223 4.18 7.20 15.40
N THR A 224 3.08 7.41 14.68
CA THR A 224 2.72 8.72 14.11
C THR A 224 2.44 9.74 15.21
N ALA A 225 1.75 9.32 16.29
CA ALA A 225 1.50 10.18 17.45
C ALA A 225 2.81 10.64 18.10
N GLY A 226 3.75 9.72 18.35
CA GLY A 226 5.06 10.06 18.92
C GLY A 226 5.88 10.96 18.00
N ALA A 227 5.83 10.72 16.68
CA ALA A 227 6.55 11.53 15.70
C ALA A 227 6.03 12.97 15.69
N ILE A 228 4.72 13.17 15.58
CA ILE A 228 4.11 14.51 15.62
C ILE A 228 4.41 15.19 16.96
N ALA A 229 4.11 14.53 18.08
CA ALA A 229 4.27 15.10 19.41
C ALA A 229 5.71 15.53 19.71
N SER A 230 6.69 14.69 19.36
CA SER A 230 8.10 15.01 19.61
C SER A 230 8.69 16.02 18.62
N ILE A 231 8.35 15.94 17.33
CA ILE A 231 8.94 16.78 16.27
C ILE A 231 8.29 18.17 16.24
N ALA A 232 6.97 18.27 16.41
CA ALA A 232 6.27 19.54 16.34
C ALA A 232 6.15 20.20 17.72
N PHE A 233 5.81 19.42 18.75
CA PHE A 233 5.43 19.96 20.07
C PHE A 233 6.45 19.68 21.18
N LYS A 234 7.61 19.12 20.85
CA LYS A 234 8.71 18.79 21.78
C LYS A 234 8.28 17.90 22.96
N GLU A 235 7.22 17.11 22.82
CA GLU A 235 6.85 16.14 23.85
C GLU A 235 7.92 15.06 23.94
N VAL A 236 8.37 14.73 25.15
CA VAL A 236 9.43 13.74 25.41
C VAL A 236 8.84 12.33 25.31
N VAL A 237 8.61 11.88 24.08
CA VAL A 237 8.03 10.57 23.77
C VAL A 237 8.86 9.85 22.70
N PRO A 238 9.02 8.52 22.81
CA PRO A 238 9.79 7.76 21.84
C PRO A 238 9.04 7.57 20.52
N VAL A 239 9.80 7.30 19.46
CA VAL A 239 9.30 6.84 18.16
C VAL A 239 10.00 5.55 17.79
N VAL A 240 9.25 4.55 17.34
CA VAL A 240 9.80 3.24 16.97
C VAL A 240 9.25 2.79 15.61
N ASP A 241 10.09 2.81 14.59
CA ASP A 241 9.86 2.22 13.26
C ASP A 241 10.82 1.03 13.00
N GLY A 242 10.81 0.52 11.77
CA GLY A 242 11.72 -0.55 11.36
C GLY A 242 13.21 -0.15 11.39
N ASN A 243 13.53 1.14 11.23
CA ASN A 243 14.90 1.65 11.35
C ASN A 243 15.35 1.66 12.80
N VAL A 244 14.55 2.25 13.70
CA VAL A 244 14.80 2.30 15.14
C VAL A 244 14.90 0.91 15.73
N ILE A 245 13.98 -0.01 15.39
CA ILE A 245 14.03 -1.41 15.83
C ILE A 245 15.39 -2.03 15.48
N ARG A 246 15.86 -1.84 14.25
CA ARG A 246 17.13 -2.41 13.79
C ARG A 246 18.33 -1.82 14.53
N VAL A 247 18.34 -0.49 14.72
CA VAL A 247 19.39 0.19 15.48
C VAL A 247 19.43 -0.31 16.93
N LEU A 248 18.29 -0.31 17.61
CA LEU A 248 18.19 -0.76 19.01
C LEU A 248 18.55 -2.24 19.16
N ALA A 249 18.11 -3.08 18.22
CA ALA A 249 18.45 -4.50 18.21
C ALA A 249 19.96 -4.71 18.13
N ARG A 250 20.67 -3.91 17.32
CA ARG A 250 22.14 -4.00 17.19
C ARG A 250 22.86 -3.39 18.39
N LEU A 251 22.39 -2.25 18.90
CA LEU A 251 22.96 -1.62 20.09
C LEU A 251 22.91 -2.56 21.30
N LYS A 252 21.79 -3.27 21.50
CA LYS A 252 21.61 -4.19 22.63
C LYS A 252 21.81 -5.67 22.30
N ALA A 253 22.25 -6.01 21.08
CA ALA A 253 22.39 -7.39 20.61
C ALA A 253 21.13 -8.26 20.83
N ILE A 254 19.95 -7.71 20.52
CA ILE A 254 18.65 -8.41 20.64
C ILE A 254 18.39 -9.17 19.34
N SER A 255 18.52 -10.50 19.38
CA SER A 255 18.29 -11.39 18.23
C SER A 255 16.83 -11.83 18.08
N ALA A 256 15.94 -11.45 19.00
CA ALA A 256 14.53 -11.85 18.96
C ALA A 256 13.80 -11.34 17.70
N ASN A 257 12.73 -12.04 17.31
CA ASN A 257 11.90 -11.65 16.17
C ASN A 257 11.31 -10.24 16.40
N PRO A 258 11.59 -9.27 15.51
CA PRO A 258 11.20 -7.87 15.70
C PRO A 258 9.70 -7.63 15.56
N LYS A 259 8.93 -8.65 15.15
CA LYS A 259 7.46 -8.58 15.02
C LYS A 259 6.71 -9.12 16.24
N ASP A 260 7.40 -9.76 17.18
CA ASP A 260 6.76 -10.32 18.37
C ASP A 260 6.36 -9.20 19.33
N LYS A 261 5.14 -9.29 19.88
CA LYS A 261 4.56 -8.23 20.75
C LYS A 261 5.46 -7.89 21.94
N VAL A 262 6.09 -8.90 22.56
CA VAL A 262 6.99 -8.72 23.71
C VAL A 262 8.26 -7.97 23.26
N THR A 263 8.86 -8.39 22.15
CA THR A 263 10.05 -7.75 21.58
C THR A 263 9.78 -6.30 21.18
N VAL A 264 8.64 -6.03 20.53
CA VAL A 264 8.22 -4.66 20.18
C VAL A 264 8.09 -3.79 21.43
N LYS A 265 7.45 -4.28 22.50
CA LYS A 265 7.37 -3.56 23.79
C LYS A 265 8.76 -3.26 24.38
N LYS A 266 9.70 -4.21 24.27
CA LYS A 266 11.10 -4.00 24.70
C LYS A 266 11.75 -2.86 23.91
N PHE A 267 11.58 -2.79 22.59
CA PHE A 267 12.10 -1.68 21.79
C PHE A 267 11.47 -0.32 22.14
N TRP A 268 10.17 -0.27 22.41
CA TRP A 268 9.51 0.94 22.91
C TRP A 268 10.09 1.39 24.26
N LYS A 269 10.33 0.46 25.19
CA LYS A 269 10.96 0.74 26.49
C LYS A 269 12.39 1.28 26.34
N LEU A 270 13.15 0.74 25.38
CA LEU A 270 14.53 1.17 25.10
C LEU A 270 14.57 2.55 24.44
N ALA A 271 13.70 2.80 23.46
CA ALA A 271 13.56 4.11 22.85
C ALA A 271 13.15 5.18 23.89
N ALA A 272 12.24 4.84 24.81
CA ALA A 272 11.81 5.74 25.88
C ALA A 272 12.94 6.13 26.85
N GLN A 273 13.90 5.24 27.09
CA GLN A 273 15.09 5.57 27.89
C GLN A 273 16.03 6.53 27.15
N LEU A 274 16.13 6.40 25.84
CA LEU A 274 17.09 7.15 25.04
C LEU A 274 16.59 8.53 24.58
N VAL A 275 15.28 8.72 24.42
CA VAL A 275 14.73 10.00 23.92
C VAL A 275 15.29 11.18 24.71
N ASP A 276 15.83 12.17 24.01
CA ASP A 276 16.46 13.31 24.66
C ASP A 276 15.39 14.23 25.29
N PRO A 277 15.55 14.68 26.55
CA PRO A 277 14.56 15.51 27.22
C PRO A 277 14.50 16.95 26.69
N HIS A 278 15.51 17.42 25.96
CA HIS A 278 15.58 18.79 25.45
C HIS A 278 15.30 18.88 23.94
N ARG A 279 15.69 17.85 23.18
CA ARG A 279 15.53 17.75 21.73
C ARG A 279 14.87 16.41 21.32
N PRO A 280 13.67 16.08 21.83
CA PRO A 280 13.07 14.76 21.60
C PRO A 280 12.76 14.50 20.12
N GLY A 281 12.29 15.51 19.39
CA GLY A 281 12.05 15.43 17.95
C GLY A 281 13.32 15.12 17.16
N ASP A 282 14.36 15.94 17.33
CA ASP A 282 15.64 15.74 16.66
C ASP A 282 16.28 14.41 17.04
N PHE A 283 16.18 13.99 18.31
CA PHE A 283 16.68 12.70 18.74
C PHE A 283 15.94 11.55 18.03
N ASN A 284 14.62 11.56 18.00
CA ASN A 284 13.84 10.55 17.29
C ASN A 284 14.19 10.52 15.80
N GLN A 285 14.30 11.69 15.15
CA GLN A 285 14.70 11.79 13.74
C GLN A 285 16.14 11.32 13.50
N SER A 286 17.07 11.60 14.40
CA SER A 286 18.45 11.14 14.31
C SER A 286 18.56 9.62 14.39
N LEU A 287 17.75 8.97 15.24
CA LEU A 287 17.72 7.51 15.37
C LEU A 287 17.15 6.84 14.12
N MET A 288 16.09 7.43 13.55
CA MET A 288 15.53 7.01 12.26
C MET A 288 16.54 7.21 11.12
N GLU A 289 17.21 8.36 11.07
CA GLU A 289 18.21 8.71 10.06
C GLU A 289 19.43 7.79 10.12
N LEU A 290 19.92 7.48 11.32
CA LEU A 290 21.01 6.53 11.53
C LEU A 290 20.67 5.17 10.95
N GLY A 291 19.46 4.67 11.23
CA GLY A 291 18.99 3.42 10.65
C GLY A 291 18.90 3.49 9.13
N ALA A 292 18.36 4.58 8.59
CA ALA A 292 18.16 4.75 7.16
C ALA A 292 19.46 4.89 6.35
N THR A 293 20.52 5.47 6.93
CA THR A 293 21.70 5.90 6.17
C THR A 293 22.99 5.12 6.49
N LEU A 294 23.21 4.73 7.75
CA LEU A 294 24.45 4.06 8.18
C LEU A 294 24.19 2.64 8.68
N CYS A 295 23.23 2.48 9.60
CA CYS A 295 22.89 1.20 10.18
C CYS A 295 21.87 0.46 9.28
N THR A 296 22.21 0.25 8.01
CA THR A 296 21.34 -0.31 6.98
C THR A 296 21.08 -1.82 7.17
N PRO A 297 20.03 -2.40 6.55
CA PRO A 297 19.74 -3.84 6.66
C PRO A 297 20.88 -4.74 6.18
N VAL A 298 21.59 -4.32 5.13
CA VAL A 298 22.71 -5.05 4.50
C VAL A 298 23.91 -4.10 4.45
N ASN A 299 25.10 -4.60 4.84
CA ASN A 299 26.36 -3.86 4.85
C ASN A 299 26.30 -2.52 5.62
N PRO A 300 26.03 -2.53 6.94
CA PRO A 300 26.01 -1.31 7.74
C PRO A 300 27.39 -0.65 7.80
N SER A 301 27.44 0.68 7.67
CA SER A 301 28.66 1.50 7.68
C SER A 301 29.15 1.77 9.11
N CYS A 302 29.53 0.70 9.82
CA CYS A 302 29.87 0.76 11.25
C CYS A 302 31.09 1.62 11.58
N SER A 303 32.03 1.81 10.65
CA SER A 303 33.20 2.69 10.83
C SER A 303 32.83 4.16 10.95
N SER A 304 31.76 4.59 10.28
CA SER A 304 31.25 5.97 10.30
C SER A 304 30.11 6.18 11.29
N CYS A 305 29.69 5.13 12.01
CA CYS A 305 28.56 5.18 12.92
C CYS A 305 28.94 5.93 14.22
N PRO A 306 28.23 7.02 14.58
CA PRO A 306 28.57 7.87 15.74
C PRO A 306 28.44 7.14 17.08
N VAL A 307 27.63 6.09 17.13
CA VAL A 307 27.35 5.29 18.34
C VAL A 307 27.96 3.89 18.27
N SER A 308 28.93 3.68 17.37
CA SER A 308 29.61 2.38 17.18
C SER A 308 30.27 1.86 18.46
N GLY A 309 30.83 2.76 19.28
CA GLY A 309 31.44 2.41 20.57
C GLY A 309 30.46 1.94 21.65
N GLN A 310 29.15 2.04 21.43
CA GLN A 310 28.09 1.53 22.31
C GLN A 310 27.37 0.32 21.70
N CYS A 311 27.79 -0.13 20.51
CA CYS A 311 27.10 -1.19 19.78
C CYS A 311 27.56 -2.58 20.23
N ARG A 312 26.71 -3.30 20.98
CA ARG A 312 27.00 -4.67 21.42
C ARG A 312 27.12 -5.64 20.24
N ALA A 313 26.28 -5.54 19.21
CA ALA A 313 26.39 -6.41 18.03
C ALA A 313 27.74 -6.24 17.29
N LEU A 314 28.25 -5.01 17.19
CA LEU A 314 29.58 -4.75 16.62
C LEU A 314 30.71 -5.29 17.51
N THR A 315 30.53 -5.19 18.83
CA THR A 315 31.49 -5.76 19.79
C THR A 315 31.54 -7.29 19.65
N ASN A 316 30.38 -7.94 19.60
CA ASN A 316 30.26 -9.39 19.41
C ASN A 316 30.89 -9.84 18.09
N SER A 317 30.63 -9.14 16.97
CA SER A 317 31.20 -9.53 15.67
C SER A 317 32.73 -9.34 15.59
N LYS A 318 33.32 -8.51 16.45
CA LYS A 318 34.78 -8.37 16.58
C LYS A 318 35.40 -9.48 17.42
N LEU A 319 34.66 -9.98 18.41
CA LEU A 319 35.09 -11.07 19.29
C LEU A 319 34.94 -12.44 18.62
N ASP A 320 33.85 -12.65 17.88
CA ASP A 320 33.58 -13.88 17.15
C ASP A 320 33.23 -13.57 15.69
N LYS A 321 34.08 -14.03 14.76
CA LYS A 321 33.90 -13.82 13.32
C LYS A 321 32.68 -14.57 12.73
N LEU A 322 32.11 -15.54 13.46
CA LEU A 322 30.90 -16.24 13.06
C LEU A 322 29.63 -15.43 13.33
N VAL A 323 29.69 -14.45 14.24
CA VAL A 323 28.56 -13.59 14.58
C VAL A 323 28.59 -12.34 13.71
N LEU A 324 27.53 -12.11 12.93
CA LEU A 324 27.40 -10.92 12.10
C LEU A 324 26.50 -9.88 12.78
N ILE A 325 26.82 -8.60 12.56
CA ILE A 325 25.97 -7.49 13.02
C ILE A 325 24.55 -7.60 12.43
N THR A 326 24.44 -8.17 11.23
CA THR A 326 23.18 -8.41 10.52
C THR A 326 22.34 -9.55 11.08
N ASP A 327 22.84 -10.30 12.06
CA ASP A 327 22.06 -11.31 12.79
C ASP A 327 21.09 -10.67 13.79
N TYR A 328 21.25 -9.36 14.02
CA TYR A 328 20.42 -8.55 14.91
C TYR A 328 19.63 -7.49 14.10
N PRO A 329 18.28 -7.48 14.17
CA PRO A 329 17.41 -8.51 14.76
C PRO A 329 17.29 -9.74 13.84
N ALA A 330 16.78 -10.86 14.35
CA ALA A 330 16.51 -12.02 13.50
C ALA A 330 15.54 -11.68 12.37
N LYS A 331 15.80 -12.27 11.20
CA LYS A 331 14.94 -12.11 10.02
C LYS A 331 13.57 -12.74 10.30
N SER A 332 12.52 -11.94 10.18
CA SER A 332 11.16 -12.48 10.23
C SER A 332 10.89 -13.35 9.00
N ILE A 333 10.31 -14.54 9.19
CA ILE A 333 9.85 -15.40 8.09
C ILE A 333 8.75 -14.67 7.31
N LYS A 334 8.93 -14.52 6.00
CA LYS A 334 7.90 -13.95 5.11
C LYS A 334 6.88 -15.03 4.79
N LEU A 335 5.60 -14.77 5.06
CA LEU A 335 4.50 -15.63 4.62
C LEU A 335 4.44 -15.64 3.09
N LYS A 336 4.10 -16.79 2.50
CA LYS A 336 3.88 -16.90 1.05
C LYS A 336 2.69 -16.03 0.64
N GLN A 337 2.83 -15.31 -0.47
CA GLN A 337 1.74 -14.52 -1.04
C GLN A 337 0.62 -15.43 -1.54
N ARG A 338 -0.63 -15.02 -1.36
CA ARG A 338 -1.78 -15.73 -1.94
C ARG A 338 -1.86 -15.42 -3.43
N HIS A 339 -2.17 -16.43 -4.24
CA HIS A 339 -2.34 -16.25 -5.68
C HIS A 339 -3.83 -16.08 -5.99
N GLU A 340 -4.18 -15.00 -6.66
CA GLU A 340 -5.56 -14.67 -7.04
C GLU A 340 -5.65 -14.41 -8.54
N PHE A 341 -6.85 -14.56 -9.10
CA PHE A 341 -7.12 -14.42 -10.52
C PHE A 341 -8.32 -13.49 -10.71
N SER A 342 -8.27 -12.59 -11.70
CA SER A 342 -9.37 -11.67 -12.01
C SER A 342 -9.54 -11.53 -13.52
N ALA A 343 -10.78 -11.52 -13.99
CA ALA A 343 -11.11 -11.10 -15.35
C ALA A 343 -11.60 -9.65 -15.33
N VAL A 344 -11.00 -8.80 -16.15
CA VAL A 344 -11.31 -7.36 -16.29
C VAL A 344 -11.76 -7.09 -17.71
N CYS A 345 -12.80 -6.28 -17.86
CA CYS A 345 -13.35 -5.92 -19.16
C CYS A 345 -13.47 -4.40 -19.27
N ALA A 346 -12.67 -3.82 -20.18
CA ALA A 346 -12.85 -2.44 -20.60
C ALA A 346 -14.06 -2.40 -21.54
N VAL A 347 -15.19 -1.88 -21.06
CA VAL A 347 -16.42 -1.77 -21.86
C VAL A 347 -16.53 -0.36 -22.43
N GLU A 348 -16.40 -0.27 -23.75
CA GLU A 348 -16.66 0.94 -24.51
C GLU A 348 -18.08 0.90 -25.07
N ILE A 349 -18.85 1.94 -24.81
CA ILE A 349 -20.19 2.14 -25.37
C ILE A 349 -20.08 3.20 -26.45
N SER A 350 -20.19 2.78 -27.70
CA SER A 350 -20.18 3.69 -28.85
C SER A 350 -21.52 4.41 -28.96
N GLY A 351 -21.50 5.76 -28.94
CA GLY A 351 -22.68 6.61 -29.12
C GLY A 351 -23.28 6.50 -30.53
N ARG A 352 -24.51 7.03 -30.70
CA ARG A 352 -25.12 7.13 -32.04
C ARG A 352 -24.45 8.24 -32.86
N GLN A 353 -24.19 7.95 -34.12
CA GLN A 353 -23.67 8.89 -35.12
C GLN A 353 -24.68 9.99 -35.49
N ASP A 354 -25.93 9.86 -35.04
CA ASP A 354 -27.09 10.59 -35.57
C ASP A 354 -27.37 11.95 -34.87
N LEU A 355 -26.55 12.43 -33.94
CA LEU A 355 -26.96 13.58 -33.09
C LEU A 355 -26.05 14.81 -33.02
N ILE A 356 -24.84 14.84 -33.59
CA ILE A 356 -24.05 16.09 -33.67
C ILE A 356 -23.16 16.07 -34.93
N GLU A 357 -23.32 17.05 -35.81
CA GLU A 357 -22.29 17.40 -36.80
C GLU A 357 -21.06 17.93 -36.05
N GLY A 358 -20.06 17.06 -35.87
CA GLY A 358 -18.81 17.39 -35.20
C GLY A 358 -18.01 16.13 -34.90
N ASP A 359 -16.78 16.09 -35.39
CA ASP A 359 -15.83 14.97 -35.47
C ASP A 359 -15.29 14.44 -34.11
N GLN A 360 -16.15 14.32 -33.09
CA GLN A 360 -15.77 13.75 -31.79
C GLN A 360 -16.36 12.35 -31.66
N SER A 361 -15.48 11.35 -31.54
CA SER A 361 -15.85 9.97 -31.18
C SER A 361 -16.72 10.00 -29.93
N ASN A 362 -18.02 9.72 -30.10
CA ASN A 362 -19.02 9.84 -29.04
C ASN A 362 -19.07 8.58 -28.17
N SER A 363 -17.90 7.97 -27.92
CA SER A 363 -17.79 6.75 -27.13
C SER A 363 -17.50 7.06 -25.66
N VAL A 364 -18.04 6.21 -24.78
CA VAL A 364 -17.85 6.32 -23.34
C VAL A 364 -17.45 4.99 -22.72
N PHE A 365 -16.58 5.02 -21.72
CA PHE A 365 -16.16 3.85 -20.97
C PHE A 365 -16.96 3.67 -19.70
N LEU A 366 -17.31 2.41 -19.43
CA LEU A 366 -17.95 2.02 -18.18
C LEU A 366 -16.91 1.83 -17.06
N LEU A 367 -17.04 2.63 -16.01
CA LEU A 367 -16.27 2.48 -14.77
C LEU A 367 -17.18 2.20 -13.58
N VAL A 368 -16.64 1.46 -12.61
CA VAL A 368 -17.32 1.03 -11.40
C VAL A 368 -16.52 1.50 -10.19
N LYS A 369 -17.18 2.14 -9.21
CA LYS A 369 -16.54 2.44 -7.92
C LYS A 369 -16.49 1.17 -7.09
N ARG A 370 -15.30 0.82 -6.60
CA ARG A 370 -15.11 -0.26 -5.63
C ARG A 370 -15.83 0.08 -4.32
N PRO A 371 -16.26 -0.93 -3.53
CA PRO A 371 -16.84 -0.69 -2.21
C PRO A 371 -15.93 0.17 -1.32
N ASP A 372 -16.51 0.83 -0.32
CA ASP A 372 -15.78 1.67 0.64
C ASP A 372 -14.88 0.86 1.60
N GLU A 373 -14.91 -0.47 1.50
CA GLU A 373 -14.08 -1.38 2.28
C GLU A 373 -13.37 -2.42 1.40
N GLY A 374 -12.31 -3.02 1.94
CA GLY A 374 -11.52 -4.06 1.27
C GLY A 374 -10.36 -3.52 0.43
N LEU A 375 -9.92 -4.35 -0.53
CA LEU A 375 -8.79 -4.05 -1.40
C LEU A 375 -9.14 -2.87 -2.34
N LEU A 376 -8.28 -1.85 -2.40
CA LEU A 376 -8.45 -0.66 -3.24
C LEU A 376 -9.81 0.06 -3.02
N ALA A 377 -10.25 0.12 -1.77
CA ALA A 377 -11.53 0.68 -1.37
C ALA A 377 -11.77 2.10 -1.91
N GLY A 378 -12.97 2.33 -2.45
CA GLY A 378 -13.40 3.64 -2.97
C GLY A 378 -12.76 4.10 -4.29
N LEU A 379 -11.84 3.31 -4.87
CA LEU A 379 -11.23 3.61 -6.18
C LEU A 379 -12.13 3.19 -7.34
N TRP A 380 -11.90 3.81 -8.49
CA TRP A 380 -12.54 3.45 -9.76
C TRP A 380 -11.79 2.33 -10.46
N GLU A 381 -12.54 1.42 -11.07
CA GLU A 381 -11.99 0.36 -11.91
C GLU A 381 -12.92 0.02 -13.08
N PHE A 382 -12.36 -0.67 -14.07
CA PHE A 382 -13.17 -1.34 -15.09
C PHE A 382 -13.92 -2.53 -14.47
N PRO A 383 -15.08 -2.91 -15.04
CA PRO A 383 -15.79 -4.13 -14.68
C PRO A 383 -14.84 -5.31 -14.45
N SER A 384 -14.83 -5.83 -13.21
CA SER A 384 -13.92 -6.89 -12.78
C SER A 384 -14.65 -8.03 -12.10
N VAL A 385 -14.17 -9.26 -12.29
CA VAL A 385 -14.72 -10.47 -11.66
C VAL A 385 -13.58 -11.33 -11.13
N MET A 386 -13.60 -11.60 -9.82
CA MET A 386 -12.67 -12.52 -9.18
C MET A 386 -12.94 -13.96 -9.61
N LEU A 387 -11.87 -14.68 -9.95
CA LEU A 387 -11.89 -16.06 -10.40
C LEU A 387 -11.24 -16.94 -9.31
N GLY A 388 -11.89 -18.06 -8.96
CA GLY A 388 -11.36 -18.95 -7.93
C GLY A 388 -10.08 -19.73 -8.32
N LYS A 389 -9.73 -19.73 -9.61
CA LYS A 389 -8.52 -20.35 -10.18
C LYS A 389 -8.28 -19.80 -11.58
N GLU A 390 -7.13 -20.11 -12.16
CA GLU A 390 -6.82 -19.89 -13.57
C GLU A 390 -7.97 -20.35 -14.48
N ALA A 391 -8.26 -19.56 -15.51
CA ALA A 391 -9.41 -19.74 -16.37
C ALA A 391 -9.06 -19.42 -17.83
N ASP A 392 -9.53 -20.27 -18.74
CA ASP A 392 -9.46 -20.02 -20.18
C ASP A 392 -10.37 -18.85 -20.61
N LEU A 393 -10.20 -18.39 -21.85
CA LEU A 393 -10.96 -17.29 -22.43
C LEU A 393 -12.48 -17.52 -22.35
N THR A 394 -12.94 -18.74 -22.59
CA THR A 394 -14.37 -19.08 -22.59
C THR A 394 -14.99 -18.89 -21.21
N ARG A 395 -14.33 -19.39 -20.16
CA ARG A 395 -14.78 -19.24 -18.78
C ARG A 395 -14.70 -17.79 -18.33
N ARG A 396 -13.62 -17.06 -18.66
CA ARG A 396 -13.49 -15.62 -18.37
C ARG A 396 -14.66 -14.82 -18.95
N ARG A 397 -14.94 -15.00 -20.24
CA ARG A 397 -16.06 -14.33 -20.94
C ARG A 397 -17.42 -14.70 -20.37
N LYS A 398 -17.63 -15.96 -19.99
CA LYS A 398 -18.90 -16.41 -19.38
C LYS A 398 -19.18 -15.72 -18.05
N GLU A 399 -18.18 -15.65 -17.18
CA GLU A 399 -18.30 -14.97 -15.88
C GLU A 399 -18.46 -13.45 -16.06
N MET A 400 -17.70 -12.84 -16.97
CA MET A 400 -17.83 -11.41 -17.28
C MET A 400 -19.20 -11.07 -17.85
N ASN A 401 -19.71 -11.83 -18.81
CA ASN A 401 -21.05 -11.61 -19.37
C ASN A 401 -22.14 -11.74 -18.30
N ARG A 402 -21.99 -12.69 -17.36
CA ARG A 402 -22.92 -12.84 -16.23
C ARG A 402 -22.88 -11.60 -15.34
N PHE A 403 -21.68 -11.08 -15.05
CA PHE A 403 -21.51 -9.85 -14.27
C PHE A 403 -22.11 -8.64 -14.98
N LEU A 404 -21.78 -8.42 -16.26
CA LEU A 404 -22.29 -7.29 -17.05
C LEU A 404 -23.82 -7.32 -17.15
N LYS A 405 -24.40 -8.50 -17.36
CA LYS A 405 -25.86 -8.69 -17.40
C LYS A 405 -26.51 -8.41 -16.05
N LYS A 406 -25.95 -8.94 -14.96
CA LYS A 406 -26.51 -8.80 -13.61
C LYS A 406 -26.39 -7.36 -13.09
N SER A 407 -25.22 -6.75 -13.25
CA SER A 407 -24.90 -5.45 -12.65
C SER A 407 -25.35 -4.27 -13.51
N PHE A 408 -25.29 -4.40 -14.84
CA PHE A 408 -25.53 -3.29 -15.77
C PHE A 408 -26.63 -3.55 -16.80
N ARG A 409 -27.28 -4.72 -16.79
CA ARG A 409 -28.25 -5.16 -17.82
C ARG A 409 -27.64 -5.15 -19.24
N LEU A 410 -26.32 -5.22 -19.35
CA LEU A 410 -25.59 -5.35 -20.60
C LEU A 410 -25.46 -6.82 -20.96
N ASP A 411 -26.21 -7.24 -21.95
CA ASP A 411 -26.24 -8.58 -22.50
C ASP A 411 -25.84 -8.49 -24.00
N PRO A 412 -24.60 -8.90 -24.33
CA PRO A 412 -24.08 -8.93 -25.70
C PRO A 412 -24.96 -9.62 -26.75
N GLN A 413 -25.94 -10.42 -26.33
CA GLN A 413 -26.85 -11.13 -27.22
C GLN A 413 -28.24 -10.49 -27.31
N LYS A 414 -28.61 -9.62 -26.36
CA LYS A 414 -29.98 -9.10 -26.24
C LYS A 414 -30.06 -7.59 -26.23
N THR A 415 -29.31 -6.94 -25.33
CA THR A 415 -29.46 -5.50 -25.05
C THR A 415 -28.43 -4.64 -25.77
N CYS A 416 -27.36 -5.24 -26.30
CA CYS A 416 -26.40 -4.56 -27.14
C CYS A 416 -25.94 -5.41 -28.34
N SER A 417 -25.46 -4.75 -29.39
CA SER A 417 -24.66 -5.35 -30.46
C SER A 417 -23.18 -5.17 -30.14
N VAL A 418 -22.42 -6.26 -30.16
CA VAL A 418 -20.97 -6.22 -30.02
C VAL A 418 -20.37 -5.78 -31.34
N LEU A 419 -19.61 -4.68 -31.32
CA LEU A 419 -18.83 -4.20 -32.46
C LEU A 419 -17.46 -4.88 -32.48
N LEU A 420 -16.80 -4.95 -31.33
CA LEU A 420 -15.50 -5.57 -31.15
C LEU A 420 -15.44 -6.27 -29.79
N ARG A 421 -14.82 -7.44 -29.74
CA ARG A 421 -14.42 -8.06 -28.47
C ARG A 421 -13.06 -8.74 -28.61
N GLU A 422 -12.05 -8.14 -28.02
CA GLU A 422 -10.65 -8.57 -28.15
C GLU A 422 -10.10 -9.03 -26.80
N ASP A 423 -9.34 -10.13 -26.80
CA ASP A 423 -8.56 -10.53 -25.63
C ASP A 423 -7.23 -9.78 -25.68
N ILE A 424 -7.05 -8.82 -24.77
CA ILE A 424 -5.89 -7.91 -24.79
C ILE A 424 -4.66 -8.60 -24.20
N GLY A 425 -4.86 -9.47 -23.20
CA GLY A 425 -3.79 -10.27 -22.62
C GLY A 425 -3.92 -10.46 -21.12
N GLU A 426 -2.81 -10.88 -20.50
CA GLU A 426 -2.72 -11.11 -19.06
C GLU A 426 -1.58 -10.30 -18.43
N PHE A 427 -1.82 -9.81 -17.22
CA PHE A 427 -0.89 -9.01 -16.44
C PHE A 427 -0.83 -9.52 -15.01
N ILE A 428 0.32 -9.38 -14.34
CA ILE A 428 0.48 -9.76 -12.94
C ILE A 428 0.67 -8.51 -12.11
N HIS A 429 -0.26 -8.27 -11.19
CA HIS A 429 -0.19 -7.19 -10.22
C HIS A 429 0.19 -7.73 -8.84
N ILE A 430 1.22 -7.14 -8.22
CA ILE A 430 1.79 -7.61 -6.93
C ILE A 430 1.41 -6.65 -5.81
N PHE A 431 0.62 -7.15 -4.87
CA PHE A 431 0.41 -6.55 -3.56
C PHE A 431 1.33 -7.24 -2.54
N THR A 432 1.55 -6.61 -1.38
CA THR A 432 2.38 -7.20 -0.30
C THR A 432 1.98 -8.64 0.04
N HIS A 433 0.67 -8.92 0.05
CA HIS A 433 0.10 -10.19 0.48
C HIS A 433 -0.56 -10.98 -0.67
N ILE A 434 -0.65 -10.43 -1.88
CA ILE A 434 -1.38 -11.01 -3.02
C ILE A 434 -0.55 -10.92 -4.29
N ARG A 435 -0.49 -12.01 -5.04
CA ARG A 435 -0.09 -12.02 -6.44
C ARG A 435 -1.36 -12.18 -7.29
N LEU A 436 -1.83 -11.09 -7.88
CA LEU A 436 -3.07 -11.05 -8.66
C LEU A 436 -2.76 -11.18 -10.15
N LYS A 437 -3.20 -12.27 -10.78
CA LYS A 437 -3.17 -12.44 -12.23
C LYS A 437 -4.46 -11.88 -12.83
N VAL A 438 -4.33 -10.83 -13.63
CA VAL A 438 -5.44 -10.10 -14.26
C VAL A 438 -5.48 -10.46 -15.74
N TYR A 439 -6.62 -10.90 -16.22
CA TYR A 439 -6.89 -11.13 -17.64
C TYR A 439 -7.74 -9.99 -18.17
N VAL A 440 -7.34 -9.36 -19.26
CA VAL A 440 -8.00 -8.16 -19.76
C VAL A 440 -8.59 -8.38 -21.14
N GLU A 441 -9.84 -7.97 -21.32
CA GLU A 441 -10.50 -7.89 -22.61
C GLU A 441 -11.07 -6.50 -22.87
N LEU A 442 -11.08 -6.12 -24.15
CA LEU A 442 -11.80 -4.94 -24.64
C LEU A 442 -13.13 -5.39 -25.22
N LEU A 443 -14.21 -4.70 -24.86
CA LEU A 443 -15.55 -4.96 -25.36
C LEU A 443 -16.17 -3.64 -25.84
N ILE A 444 -16.26 -3.47 -27.15
CA ILE A 444 -16.93 -2.33 -27.77
C ILE A 444 -18.36 -2.75 -28.12
N VAL A 445 -19.34 -2.03 -27.60
CA VAL A 445 -20.75 -2.32 -27.78
C VAL A 445 -21.52 -1.10 -28.26
N HIS A 446 -22.57 -1.37 -29.01
CA HIS A 446 -23.62 -0.42 -29.37
C HIS A 446 -24.94 -0.88 -28.75
N LEU A 447 -25.68 0.03 -28.09
CA LEU A 447 -26.91 -0.34 -27.40
C LEU A 447 -28.08 -0.52 -28.39
N LYS A 448 -28.87 -1.59 -28.24
CA LYS A 448 -30.03 -1.87 -29.11
C LYS A 448 -31.31 -1.28 -28.50
N GLY A 449 -32.04 -0.47 -29.28
CA GLY A 449 -33.42 -0.07 -29.00
C GLY A 449 -33.60 1.35 -28.42
N LEU A 450 -34.54 2.08 -29.01
CA LEU A 450 -34.94 3.46 -28.73
C LEU A 450 -35.90 3.52 -27.51
N ARG A 451 -35.46 3.02 -26.36
CA ARG A 451 -36.05 3.34 -25.05
C ARG A 451 -34.89 3.41 -24.07
N THR A 452 -34.51 4.64 -23.73
CA THR A 452 -33.95 5.04 -22.45
C THR A 452 -33.78 3.89 -21.44
N LEU A 453 -32.69 3.14 -21.58
CA LEU A 453 -31.86 2.83 -20.44
C LEU A 453 -31.07 4.12 -20.15
N LEU A 454 -31.70 5.24 -19.79
CA LEU A 454 -31.93 5.47 -18.36
C LEU A 454 -31.79 4.16 -17.56
N LEU A 455 -30.53 3.78 -17.35
CA LEU A 455 -30.12 3.41 -16.01
C LEU A 455 -30.94 4.32 -15.07
N PRO A 456 -31.69 3.79 -14.09
CA PRO A 456 -32.89 4.43 -13.55
C PRO A 456 -32.64 5.68 -12.68
N PHE A 457 -31.59 6.44 -12.99
CA PHE A 457 -31.09 7.61 -12.30
C PHE A 457 -30.90 8.72 -13.32
N PRO A 458 -31.38 9.94 -13.03
CA PRO A 458 -31.16 11.09 -13.90
C PRO A 458 -29.67 11.29 -14.15
N LEU A 459 -29.32 11.41 -15.44
CA LEU A 459 -27.99 11.84 -15.89
C LEU A 459 -27.79 13.28 -15.41
N PHE A 460 -27.03 13.47 -14.33
CA PHE A 460 -26.60 14.80 -13.92
C PHE A 460 -25.32 15.16 -14.69
N LEU A 461 -25.38 16.25 -15.45
CA LEU A 461 -24.21 16.95 -15.99
C LEU A 461 -23.47 17.60 -14.82
N CYS A 462 -22.28 17.12 -14.48
CA CYS A 462 -21.37 17.82 -13.58
C CYS A 462 -20.27 18.48 -14.42
N LYS A 463 -20.37 19.80 -14.65
CA LYS A 463 -19.25 20.62 -15.11
C LYS A 463 -18.34 20.90 -13.91
N CYS A 464 -17.52 19.94 -13.52
CA CYS A 464 -16.39 20.21 -12.62
C CYS A 464 -15.11 19.73 -13.32
N CYS A 465 -14.16 20.67 -13.43
CA CYS A 465 -12.84 20.55 -14.04
C CYS A 465 -12.82 20.61 -15.58
N LEU A 466 -12.23 21.71 -16.07
CA LEU A 466 -11.95 22.01 -17.46
C LEU A 466 -11.16 20.87 -18.13
N HIS A 467 -11.85 19.98 -18.88
CA HIS A 467 -11.42 19.28 -20.11
C HIS A 467 -12.19 17.98 -20.42
N TYR A 468 -13.13 17.52 -19.58
CA TYR A 468 -13.85 16.26 -19.84
C TYR A 468 -15.36 16.35 -19.54
N ASN A 469 -16.19 15.73 -20.40
CA ASN A 469 -17.63 15.58 -20.17
C ASN A 469 -17.89 14.30 -19.37
N TYR A 470 -18.42 14.43 -18.15
CA TYR A 470 -18.75 13.31 -17.26
C TYR A 470 -20.26 13.05 -17.24
N TYR A 471 -20.67 11.77 -17.28
CA TYR A 471 -22.07 11.37 -17.15
C TYR A 471 -22.27 10.50 -15.90
N PHE A 472 -23.10 10.99 -14.97
CA PHE A 472 -23.32 10.39 -13.64
C PHE A 472 -24.55 9.48 -13.61
N ILE A 473 -24.42 8.26 -13.06
CA ILE A 473 -25.54 7.32 -12.93
C ILE A 473 -25.43 6.56 -11.60
N LYS A 474 -26.42 6.72 -10.72
CA LYS A 474 -26.36 6.20 -9.34
C LYS A 474 -27.13 4.89 -9.15
N SER A 475 -26.60 3.71 -9.48
CA SER A 475 -27.35 2.44 -9.28
C SER A 475 -27.57 2.10 -7.78
N SER A 476 -28.69 1.42 -7.46
CA SER A 476 -29.04 1.00 -6.09
C SER A 476 -28.04 0.02 -5.44
N ASN A 477 -27.12 -0.54 -6.23
CA ASN A 477 -26.08 -1.45 -5.75
C ASN A 477 -24.64 -0.98 -6.04
N PHE A 478 -24.42 0.03 -6.88
CA PHE A 478 -23.09 0.50 -7.31
C PHE A 478 -23.12 1.98 -7.75
N ASN A 479 -22.07 2.74 -7.44
CA ASN A 479 -21.85 4.06 -8.05
C ASN A 479 -21.22 3.85 -9.45
N ILE A 480 -21.89 4.30 -10.51
CA ILE A 480 -21.52 4.06 -11.93
C ILE A 480 -21.08 5.37 -12.58
N PHE A 481 -20.00 5.35 -13.35
CA PHE A 481 -19.54 6.48 -14.17
C PHE A 481 -19.35 6.05 -15.63
N LEU A 482 -19.72 6.96 -16.54
CA LEU A 482 -19.40 6.89 -17.96
C LEU A 482 -18.40 8.01 -18.28
N VAL A 483 -17.25 7.66 -18.88
CA VAL A 483 -16.17 8.61 -19.22
C VAL A 483 -15.96 8.64 -20.73
N SER A 484 -16.08 9.80 -21.36
CA SER A 484 -15.66 9.97 -22.77
C SER A 484 -14.13 10.08 -22.82
N LEU A 485 -13.48 9.20 -23.58
CA LEU A 485 -12.03 9.23 -23.80
C LEU A 485 -11.79 9.53 -25.28
N LEU A 486 -10.92 10.51 -25.54
CA LEU A 486 -10.71 11.06 -26.88
C LEU A 486 -9.79 10.22 -27.79
N ASP A 487 -9.22 9.09 -27.34
CA ASP A 487 -8.37 8.28 -28.21
C ASP A 487 -8.14 6.82 -27.77
N ASN A 488 -7.94 5.91 -28.73
CA ASN A 488 -7.71 4.47 -28.51
C ASN A 488 -6.28 4.14 -28.03
N GLU A 489 -5.29 4.96 -28.41
CA GLU A 489 -3.91 4.81 -27.93
C GLU A 489 -3.80 5.12 -26.43
N TRP A 490 -4.68 5.99 -25.94
CA TRP A 490 -4.84 6.31 -24.53
C TRP A 490 -5.40 5.17 -23.69
N LEU A 491 -6.20 4.24 -24.21
CA LEU A 491 -6.64 3.07 -23.44
C LEU A 491 -5.48 2.16 -23.06
N ARG A 492 -4.52 1.98 -23.97
CA ARG A 492 -3.35 1.17 -23.68
C ARG A 492 -2.49 1.85 -22.61
N LEU A 493 -2.24 3.15 -22.74
CA LEU A 493 -1.52 3.97 -21.75
C LEU A 493 -2.30 4.19 -20.44
N MET A 494 -3.62 4.15 -20.46
CA MET A 494 -4.50 4.30 -19.30
C MET A 494 -4.72 2.96 -18.60
N MET A 495 -4.72 1.83 -19.32
CA MET A 495 -4.67 0.51 -18.68
C MET A 495 -3.29 0.25 -18.09
N GLU A 496 -2.24 0.72 -18.75
CA GLU A 496 -0.93 0.86 -18.13
C GLU A 496 -1.11 1.79 -16.91
N SER A 497 -1.42 3.08 -17.03
CA SER A 497 -1.57 4.06 -15.93
C SER A 497 -2.55 3.73 -14.78
N ILE A 498 -3.74 3.13 -14.99
CA ILE A 498 -4.67 2.77 -13.89
C ILE A 498 -4.05 1.67 -13.03
N TYR A 499 -3.29 0.76 -13.64
CA TYR A 499 -2.53 -0.26 -12.91
C TYR A 499 -1.09 0.18 -12.59
N TYR A 500 -0.53 1.16 -13.31
CA TYR A 500 0.86 1.62 -13.26
C TYR A 500 1.04 2.84 -12.32
N ASN A 501 0.03 3.71 -12.22
CA ASN A 501 -0.18 4.61 -11.08
C ASN A 501 -0.73 3.86 -9.85
N GLN A 502 -0.84 2.53 -9.91
CA GLN A 502 -0.84 1.67 -8.73
C GLN A 502 0.49 0.90 -8.56
N MET A 503 1.44 1.01 -9.50
CA MET A 503 2.72 0.29 -9.55
C MET A 503 3.92 1.00 -8.90
N VAL A 504 3.83 2.24 -8.42
CA VAL A 504 5.02 2.92 -7.87
C VAL A 504 5.34 2.48 -6.43
N ILE A 505 5.46 1.17 -6.21
CA ILE A 505 6.39 0.58 -5.24
C ILE A 505 6.78 -0.78 -5.83
N LEU A 506 7.86 -0.83 -6.61
CA LEU A 506 8.80 -1.96 -6.72
C LEU A 506 9.77 -1.64 -7.86
N ASP A 507 10.86 -0.95 -7.53
CA ASP A 507 12.16 -1.31 -8.08
C ASP A 507 13.29 -0.93 -7.10
N THR A 508 14.23 -1.85 -6.92
CA THR A 508 15.34 -2.00 -5.94
C THR A 508 15.05 -2.48 -4.51
#